data_AF-A0AAJ6ABP1-F1
#
_entry.id   AF-A0AAJ6ABP1-F1
#
_cell.length_a   1.000
_cell.length_b   1.000
_cell.length_c   1.000
_cell.angle_alpha   90.00
_cell.angle_beta   90.00
_cell.angle_gamma   90.00
#
_symmetry.space_group_name_H-M   'P 1'
#
loop_
_entity.id
_entity.type
_entity.pdbx_description
1 polymer ?
#
loop_
_entity_poly.entity_id
_entity_poly.type
_entity_poly.pdbx_seq_one_letter_code
_entity_poly.pdbx_strand_id
1 'polypeptide(L)'
;MTGGAMIDEWYPVGLFSQLSEKGSKTCLMGEAIEVARDRDGNARVVTDNGRSLPVRVRYGHVWSSLGKPDKELFAIPEADQPGRRFVDVGVVRVRCSPLRAVENFLDIAHFPFVHTDILGAEPHTEVENYKVEIRESEDEVWATQVKFYQPQAAKSASGGITTEYMYRVPAPTCSVLYKTCPPRPSEWDVITLFVQPLAEDLCDVWPWMALFDDDTPMTDLIHFQQTIFLQDRSILENQIPTLLPLDPGMEIPTRADLTSVAYRRWLKRHNYTYGAQLVAQ
;
A
#
# COMPACT_ATOMS: atom_id res chain seq x y z
N MET A 1 9.57 22.50 8.12
CA MET A 1 8.21 21.95 7.90
C MET A 1 7.96 21.91 6.40
N THR A 2 8.39 20.83 5.74
CA THR A 2 8.28 20.62 4.27
C THR A 2 7.32 19.48 3.96
N GLY A 3 6.15 19.45 4.62
CA GLY A 3 5.21 18.34 4.51
C GLY A 3 4.07 18.53 3.50
N GLY A 4 4.07 19.61 2.71
CA GLY A 4 3.14 19.83 1.59
C GLY A 4 1.66 19.59 1.93
N ALA A 5 0.85 19.23 0.94
CA ALA A 5 -0.54 18.78 1.15
C ALA A 5 -0.62 17.42 1.88
N MET A 6 0.51 16.70 1.98
CA MET A 6 0.56 15.37 2.58
C MET A 6 0.42 15.40 4.11
N ILE A 7 0.77 16.48 4.81
CA ILE A 7 0.61 16.53 6.29
C ILE A 7 -0.84 16.35 6.75
N ASP A 8 -1.79 16.69 5.89
CA ASP A 8 -3.22 16.63 6.17
C ASP A 8 -3.83 15.27 5.75
N GLU A 9 -3.03 14.31 5.29
CA GLU A 9 -3.52 12.97 4.96
C GLU A 9 -3.47 12.01 6.16
N TRP A 10 -4.17 10.88 6.04
CA TRP A 10 -4.16 9.81 7.03
C TRP A 10 -3.06 8.78 6.73
N TYR A 11 -2.26 8.46 7.74
CA TYR A 11 -1.18 7.47 7.65
C TYR A 11 -1.31 6.41 8.73
N PRO A 12 -1.01 5.13 8.41
CA PRO A 12 -0.89 4.12 9.45
C PRO A 12 0.31 4.48 10.35
N VAL A 13 0.17 4.32 11.66
CA VAL A 13 1.26 4.56 12.63
C VAL A 13 1.46 3.40 13.60
N GLY A 14 0.68 2.33 13.45
CA GLY A 14 0.81 1.09 14.21
C GLY A 14 -0.41 0.19 14.08
N LEU A 15 -0.31 -1.02 14.63
CA LEU A 15 -1.42 -1.97 14.74
C LEU A 15 -2.15 -1.80 16.06
N PHE A 16 -3.47 -1.64 16.02
CA PHE A 16 -4.30 -1.45 17.22
C PHE A 16 -4.17 -2.60 18.21
N SER A 17 -4.00 -3.83 17.70
CA SER A 17 -3.78 -5.06 18.48
C SER A 17 -2.48 -5.06 19.28
N GLN A 18 -1.49 -4.24 18.89
CA GLN A 18 -0.16 -4.17 19.52
C GLN A 18 -0.02 -2.97 20.48
N LEU A 19 -1.04 -2.10 20.56
CA LEU A 19 -1.00 -0.94 21.44
C LEU A 19 -1.04 -1.36 22.92
N SER A 20 -0.23 -0.66 23.73
CA SER A 20 -0.22 -0.78 25.19
C SER A 20 -0.23 0.61 25.84
N GLU A 21 -0.50 0.68 27.15
CA GLU A 21 -0.44 1.94 27.91
C GLU A 21 0.96 2.55 27.96
N LYS A 22 2.02 1.73 27.84
CA LYS A 22 3.41 2.22 27.78
C LYS A 22 3.72 2.98 26.49
N GLY A 23 2.89 2.76 25.46
CA GLY A 23 3.12 3.28 24.12
C GLY A 23 4.29 2.63 23.39
N SER A 24 4.35 2.93 22.09
CA SER A 24 5.51 2.69 21.24
C SER A 24 5.91 4.00 20.57
N LYS A 25 7.21 4.21 20.43
CA LYS A 25 7.74 5.37 19.72
C LYS A 25 7.97 5.03 18.25
N THR A 26 7.55 5.94 17.38
CA THR A 26 7.78 5.89 15.94
C THR A 26 7.92 7.32 15.40
N CYS A 27 7.80 7.49 14.09
CA CYS A 27 7.94 8.78 13.42
C CYS A 27 6.91 8.89 12.30
N LEU A 28 6.46 10.10 11.98
CA LEU A 28 5.69 10.38 10.78
C LEU A 28 6.30 11.61 10.10
N MET A 29 6.78 11.45 8.87
CA MET A 29 7.44 12.49 8.07
C MET A 29 8.55 13.26 8.80
N GLY A 30 9.36 12.57 9.61
CA GLY A 30 10.42 13.17 10.43
C GLY A 30 9.98 13.67 11.81
N GLU A 31 8.67 13.77 12.09
CA GLU A 31 8.14 14.14 13.40
C GLU A 31 8.04 12.90 14.30
N ALA A 32 8.74 12.92 15.44
CA ALA A 32 8.66 11.85 16.43
C ALA A 32 7.28 11.83 17.11
N ILE A 33 6.69 10.64 17.17
CA ILE A 33 5.37 10.41 17.76
C ILE A 33 5.38 9.18 18.67
N GLU A 34 4.53 9.22 19.70
CA GLU A 34 4.20 8.10 20.56
C GLU A 34 2.77 7.64 20.27
N VAL A 35 2.62 6.35 19.99
CA VAL A 35 1.32 5.68 19.77
C VAL A 35 1.04 4.77 20.96
N ALA A 36 -0.06 4.98 21.65
CA ALA A 36 -0.38 4.23 22.86
C ALA A 36 -1.88 3.96 23.00
N ARG A 37 -2.23 3.05 23.91
CA ARG A 37 -3.61 2.91 24.39
C ARG A 37 -3.79 3.78 25.63
N ASP A 38 -4.85 4.58 25.68
CA ASP A 38 -5.21 5.30 26.90
C ASP A 38 -5.89 4.37 27.92
N ARG A 39 -6.20 4.91 29.11
CA ARG A 39 -6.83 4.15 30.20
C ARG A 39 -8.25 3.70 29.89
N ASP A 40 -8.91 4.35 28.94
CA ASP A 40 -10.26 4.01 28.49
C ASP A 40 -10.24 2.98 27.36
N GLY A 41 -9.03 2.54 26.94
CA GLY A 41 -8.84 1.54 25.90
C GLY A 41 -8.76 2.11 24.48
N ASN A 42 -8.80 3.43 24.31
CA ASN A 42 -8.76 4.07 23.00
C ASN A 42 -7.32 4.29 22.53
N ALA A 43 -7.12 4.36 21.22
CA ALA A 43 -5.82 4.75 20.68
C ALA A 43 -5.58 6.25 20.90
N ARG A 44 -4.36 6.60 21.33
CA ARG A 44 -3.86 7.98 21.38
C ARG A 44 -2.57 8.08 20.56
N VAL A 45 -2.39 9.22 19.91
CA VAL A 45 -1.14 9.56 19.23
C VAL A 45 -0.74 10.97 19.64
N VAL A 46 0.49 11.11 20.12
CA VAL A 46 1.04 12.40 20.57
C VAL A 46 2.43 12.61 19.98
N THR A 47 2.79 13.86 19.70
CA THR A 47 4.17 14.24 19.37
C THR A 47 5.04 14.31 20.63
N ASP A 48 6.36 14.34 20.48
CA ASP A 48 7.30 14.47 21.60
C ASP A 48 7.10 15.76 22.44
N ASN A 49 6.53 16.81 21.86
CA ASN A 49 6.18 18.05 22.57
C ASN A 49 4.78 18.01 23.26
N GLY A 50 4.10 16.86 23.23
CA GLY A 50 2.82 16.64 23.91
C GLY A 50 1.58 17.09 23.13
N ARG A 51 1.70 17.51 21.87
CA ARG A 51 0.55 17.81 21.01
C ARG A 51 -0.18 16.50 20.66
N SER A 52 -1.47 16.44 20.92
CA SER A 52 -2.32 15.33 20.46
C SER A 52 -2.59 15.46 18.96
N LEU A 53 -2.44 14.34 18.24
CA LEU A 53 -2.75 14.24 16.82
C LEU A 53 -4.13 13.62 16.60
N PRO A 54 -4.78 13.85 15.43
CA PRO A 54 -5.99 13.14 15.05
C PRO A 54 -5.76 11.63 15.07
N VAL A 55 -6.74 10.86 15.57
CA VAL A 55 -6.64 9.39 15.64
C VAL A 55 -7.88 8.75 15.04
N ARG A 56 -7.66 7.71 14.22
CA ARG A 56 -8.71 6.82 13.72
C ARG A 56 -8.25 5.37 13.82
N VAL A 57 -9.10 4.48 14.34
CA VAL A 57 -8.83 3.03 14.33
C VAL A 57 -9.66 2.38 13.24
N ARG A 58 -9.00 1.79 12.23
CA ARG A 58 -9.67 1.15 11.09
C ARG A 58 -8.74 0.16 10.38
N TYR A 59 -9.31 -0.91 9.84
CA TYR A 59 -8.56 -1.98 9.15
C TYR A 59 -7.48 -2.62 10.03
N GLY A 60 -7.70 -2.72 11.35
CA GLY A 60 -6.70 -3.22 12.32
C GLY A 60 -5.60 -2.23 12.68
N HIS A 61 -5.53 -1.07 12.03
CA HIS A 61 -4.47 -0.08 12.19
C HIS A 61 -4.94 1.13 12.99
N VAL A 62 -3.98 1.79 13.63
CA VAL A 62 -4.10 3.16 14.13
C VAL A 62 -3.62 4.10 13.05
N TRP A 63 -4.48 5.02 12.65
CA TRP A 63 -4.22 6.05 11.65
C TRP A 63 -4.08 7.40 12.34
N SER A 64 -3.15 8.21 11.85
CA SER A 64 -2.89 9.56 12.34
C SER A 64 -2.54 10.51 11.20
N SER A 65 -2.64 11.81 11.48
CA SER A 65 -2.24 12.90 10.58
C SER A 65 -1.39 13.91 11.36
N LEU A 66 -0.45 14.60 10.70
CA LEU A 66 0.36 15.66 11.35
C LEU A 66 -0.35 17.01 11.39
N GLY A 67 -1.26 17.21 10.44
CA GLY A 67 -2.07 18.40 10.26
C GLY A 67 -3.53 18.13 10.62
N LYS A 68 -4.43 18.60 9.75
CA LYS A 68 -5.88 18.49 9.92
C LYS A 68 -6.47 17.82 8.68
N PRO A 69 -6.83 16.52 8.76
CA PRO A 69 -7.40 15.83 7.63
C PRO A 69 -8.76 16.39 7.23
N ASP A 70 -8.87 16.78 5.97
CA ASP A 70 -10.09 17.35 5.37
C ASP A 70 -11.05 16.28 4.85
N LYS A 71 -10.56 15.05 4.66
CA LYS A 71 -11.35 13.88 4.23
C LYS A 71 -11.34 12.80 5.32
N GLU A 72 -12.43 12.04 5.35
CA GLU A 72 -12.46 10.79 6.12
C GLU A 72 -11.47 9.77 5.52
N LEU A 73 -11.04 8.81 6.34
CA LEU A 73 -10.26 7.68 5.84
C LEU A 73 -11.07 6.91 4.79
N PHE A 74 -10.44 6.62 3.65
CA PHE A 74 -11.08 5.94 2.52
C PHE A 74 -11.73 4.60 2.92
N ALA A 75 -12.84 4.26 2.26
CA ALA A 75 -13.60 3.06 2.53
C ALA A 75 -13.09 1.85 1.73
N ILE A 76 -12.93 0.72 2.43
CA ILE A 76 -12.81 -0.63 1.87
C ILE A 76 -14.03 -1.42 2.35
N PRO A 77 -15.13 -1.46 1.57
CA PRO A 77 -16.38 -2.11 1.99
C PRO A 77 -16.21 -3.58 2.39
N GLU A 78 -15.30 -4.30 1.73
CA GLU A 78 -14.99 -5.71 2.01
C GLU A 78 -14.44 -5.90 3.42
N ALA A 79 -13.86 -4.87 4.03
CA ALA A 79 -13.42 -4.91 5.42
C ALA A 79 -14.57 -4.97 6.45
N ASP A 80 -15.81 -4.68 6.02
CA ASP A 80 -17.02 -4.82 6.85
C ASP A 80 -17.85 -6.05 6.47
N GLN A 81 -17.42 -6.81 5.45
CA GLN A 81 -18.16 -7.96 4.96
C GLN A 81 -18.03 -9.16 5.92
N PRO A 82 -19.15 -9.77 6.36
CA PRO A 82 -19.11 -10.93 7.24
C PRO A 82 -18.36 -12.13 6.62
N GLY A 83 -17.68 -12.89 7.48
CA GLY A 83 -16.95 -14.10 7.07
C GLY A 83 -15.61 -13.83 6.42
N ARG A 84 -15.16 -12.58 6.38
CA ARG A 84 -13.79 -12.23 5.99
C ARG A 84 -12.83 -12.57 7.11
N ARG A 85 -11.66 -13.04 6.70
CA ARG A 85 -10.50 -13.17 7.56
C ARG A 85 -9.55 -12.01 7.31
N PHE A 86 -9.26 -11.27 8.36
CA PHE A 86 -8.30 -10.17 8.33
C PHE A 86 -6.91 -10.68 8.70
N VAL A 87 -5.93 -10.33 7.87
CA VAL A 87 -4.54 -10.75 8.05
C VAL A 87 -3.67 -9.51 8.21
N ASP A 88 -3.23 -9.26 9.44
CA ASP A 88 -2.20 -8.28 9.74
C ASP A 88 -0.83 -8.95 9.49
N VAL A 89 -0.13 -8.57 8.42
CA VAL A 89 1.12 -9.23 7.98
C VAL A 89 2.33 -8.77 8.80
N GLY A 90 2.15 -7.72 9.60
CA GLY A 90 3.21 -7.02 10.32
C GLY A 90 3.80 -5.88 9.49
N VAL A 91 4.84 -5.25 10.03
CA VAL A 91 5.51 -4.12 9.41
C VAL A 91 6.84 -4.52 8.81
N VAL A 92 7.14 -4.00 7.62
CA VAL A 92 8.47 -4.12 7.01
C VAL A 92 9.01 -2.72 6.75
N ARG A 93 10.16 -2.41 7.35
CA ARG A 93 10.87 -1.16 7.10
C ARG A 93 11.67 -1.25 5.81
N VAL A 94 11.48 -0.28 4.92
CA VAL A 94 12.13 -0.23 3.60
C VAL A 94 12.82 1.13 3.42
N ARG A 95 14.09 1.11 2.98
CA ARG A 95 14.85 2.32 2.61
C ARG A 95 14.52 2.72 1.16
N CYS A 96 13.33 3.22 0.95
CA CYS A 96 12.92 3.81 -0.31
C CYS A 96 11.91 4.94 -0.06
N SER A 97 11.62 5.71 -1.12
CA SER A 97 10.50 6.63 -1.08
C SER A 97 9.19 5.90 -0.78
N PRO A 98 8.34 6.44 0.12
CA PRO A 98 7.01 5.89 0.38
C PRO A 98 6.15 5.85 -0.89
N LEU A 99 6.40 6.75 -1.85
CA LEU A 99 5.71 6.79 -3.14
C LEU A 99 6.21 5.70 -4.09
N ARG A 100 7.52 5.36 -4.05
CA ARG A 100 8.08 4.21 -4.79
C ARG A 100 7.54 2.88 -4.25
N ALA A 101 7.34 2.76 -2.94
CA ALA A 101 6.71 1.58 -2.35
C ALA A 101 5.28 1.35 -2.88
N VAL A 102 4.49 2.41 -3.01
CA VAL A 102 3.16 2.33 -3.65
C VAL A 102 3.29 1.99 -5.13
N GLU A 103 4.18 2.66 -5.87
CA GLU A 103 4.34 2.43 -7.31
C GLU A 103 4.74 0.99 -7.65
N ASN A 104 5.68 0.40 -6.90
CA ASN A 104 6.08 -1.00 -7.08
C ASN A 104 4.90 -1.97 -6.91
N PHE A 105 3.96 -1.68 -6.01
CA PHE A 105 2.77 -2.51 -5.83
C PHE A 105 1.77 -2.40 -6.99
N LEU A 106 1.80 -1.28 -7.72
CA LEU A 106 0.94 -1.02 -8.88
C LEU A 106 1.54 -1.58 -10.18
N ASP A 107 2.85 -1.79 -10.21
CA ASP A 107 3.55 -2.42 -11.32
C ASP A 107 3.28 -3.93 -11.32
N ILE A 108 2.87 -4.46 -12.46
CA ILE A 108 2.64 -5.89 -12.68
C ILE A 108 3.62 -6.49 -13.69
N ALA A 109 4.38 -5.64 -14.39
CA ALA A 109 5.33 -6.07 -15.41
C ALA A 109 6.52 -6.81 -14.77
N HIS A 110 6.81 -6.54 -13.49
CA HIS A 110 7.89 -7.21 -12.78
C HIS A 110 7.53 -8.62 -12.29
N PHE A 111 6.25 -9.01 -12.31
CA PHE A 111 5.78 -10.29 -11.74
C PHE A 111 6.56 -11.51 -12.23
N PRO A 112 6.79 -11.72 -13.55
CA PRO A 112 7.51 -12.89 -14.04
C PRO A 112 9.00 -12.91 -13.68
N PHE A 113 9.58 -11.74 -13.39
CA PHE A 113 11.03 -11.56 -13.23
C PHE A 113 11.47 -11.52 -11.77
N VAL A 114 10.68 -10.90 -10.90
CA VAL A 114 10.99 -10.75 -9.47
C VAL A 114 10.30 -11.84 -8.64
N HIS A 115 9.09 -12.21 -9.02
CA HIS A 115 8.25 -13.18 -8.31
C HIS A 115 8.06 -14.45 -9.14
N THR A 116 9.15 -14.90 -9.79
CA THR A 116 9.15 -16.08 -10.65
C THR A 116 8.57 -17.28 -9.92
N ASP A 117 7.71 -18.02 -10.61
CA ASP A 117 6.96 -19.19 -10.13
C ASP A 117 5.95 -18.92 -9.02
N ILE A 118 5.76 -17.65 -8.62
CA ILE A 118 4.73 -17.22 -7.66
C ILE A 118 3.67 -16.39 -8.38
N LEU A 119 4.02 -15.16 -8.77
CA LEU A 119 3.07 -14.21 -9.37
C LEU A 119 3.10 -14.18 -10.90
N GLY A 120 4.17 -14.70 -11.50
CA GLY A 120 4.34 -14.84 -12.95
C GLY A 120 5.49 -15.80 -13.25
N ALA A 121 5.65 -16.20 -14.51
CA ALA A 121 6.78 -17.03 -14.94
C ALA A 121 7.02 -16.90 -16.45
N GLU A 122 8.26 -17.06 -16.90
CA GLU A 122 8.58 -17.20 -18.31
C GLU A 122 7.98 -18.51 -18.90
N PRO A 123 7.52 -18.52 -20.16
CA PRO A 123 7.56 -17.43 -21.14
C PRO A 123 6.34 -16.48 -21.08
N HIS A 124 5.48 -16.57 -20.07
CA HIS A 124 4.26 -15.78 -19.93
C HIS A 124 4.54 -14.41 -19.28
N THR A 125 5.17 -13.51 -20.04
CA THR A 125 5.62 -12.20 -19.55
C THR A 125 4.79 -11.01 -20.04
N GLU A 126 3.81 -11.25 -20.92
CA GLU A 126 3.00 -10.18 -21.50
C GLU A 126 2.03 -9.57 -20.49
N VAL A 127 2.10 -8.24 -20.34
CA VAL A 127 1.05 -7.44 -19.70
C VAL A 127 0.00 -7.10 -20.76
N GLU A 128 -1.19 -7.69 -20.62
CA GLU A 128 -2.34 -7.41 -21.49
C GLU A 128 -2.79 -5.95 -21.40
N ASN A 129 -3.57 -5.48 -22.37
CA ASN A 129 -4.19 -4.15 -22.28
C ASN A 129 -5.17 -4.10 -21.10
N TYR A 130 -5.04 -3.08 -20.27
CA TYR A 130 -5.96 -2.78 -19.18
C TYR A 130 -6.36 -1.30 -19.19
N LYS A 131 -7.35 -0.93 -18.38
CA LYS A 131 -7.88 0.43 -18.33
C LYS A 131 -7.40 1.14 -17.08
N VAL A 132 -6.99 2.39 -17.23
CA VAL A 132 -6.60 3.27 -16.11
C VAL A 132 -7.35 4.58 -16.20
N GLU A 133 -7.87 5.03 -15.07
CA GLU A 133 -8.55 6.31 -14.94
C GLU A 133 -8.23 6.96 -13.59
N ILE A 134 -8.27 8.29 -13.56
CA ILE A 134 -8.36 9.06 -12.32
C ILE A 134 -9.84 9.39 -12.17
N ARG A 135 -10.50 8.82 -11.16
CA ARG A 135 -11.92 9.08 -10.90
C ARG A 135 -12.06 10.33 -10.05
N GLU A 136 -12.53 11.41 -10.66
CA GLU A 136 -12.59 12.74 -10.01
C GLU A 136 -13.62 12.79 -8.86
N SER A 137 -14.67 11.96 -8.88
CA SER A 137 -15.69 11.92 -7.81
C SER A 137 -15.18 11.34 -6.50
N GLU A 138 -14.35 10.30 -6.59
CA GLU A 138 -13.70 9.64 -5.46
C GLU A 138 -12.34 10.27 -5.14
N ASP A 139 -11.76 10.94 -6.14
CA ASP A 139 -10.39 11.48 -6.15
C ASP A 139 -9.32 10.39 -5.97
N GLU A 140 -9.35 9.40 -6.88
CA GLU A 140 -8.52 8.21 -6.78
C GLU A 140 -8.04 7.73 -8.14
N VAL A 141 -6.92 7.01 -8.15
CA VAL A 141 -6.46 6.29 -9.35
C VAL A 141 -7.01 4.88 -9.35
N TRP A 142 -7.60 4.45 -10.47
CA TRP A 142 -8.13 3.11 -10.64
C TRP A 142 -7.55 2.45 -11.88
N ALA A 143 -7.10 1.20 -11.72
CA ALA A 143 -6.77 0.31 -12.82
C ALA A 143 -7.74 -0.88 -12.82
N THR A 144 -8.39 -1.13 -13.94
CA THR A 144 -9.43 -2.16 -14.09
C THR A 144 -9.17 -3.02 -15.31
N GLN A 145 -9.83 -4.18 -15.38
CA GLN A 145 -9.65 -5.15 -16.46
C GLN A 145 -8.20 -5.64 -16.57
N VAL A 146 -7.48 -5.65 -15.45
CA VAL A 146 -6.12 -6.17 -15.39
C VAL A 146 -6.22 -7.69 -15.32
N LYS A 147 -5.53 -8.38 -16.23
CA LYS A 147 -5.47 -9.84 -16.27
C LYS A 147 -4.02 -10.27 -16.33
N PHE A 148 -3.68 -11.28 -15.55
CA PHE A 148 -2.33 -11.83 -15.56
C PHE A 148 -2.35 -13.32 -15.30
N TYR A 149 -1.55 -14.08 -16.05
CA TYR A 149 -1.37 -15.51 -15.80
C TYR A 149 -0.50 -15.71 -14.56
N GLN A 150 -1.00 -16.47 -13.58
CA GLN A 150 -0.26 -16.78 -12.36
C GLN A 150 -0.07 -18.28 -12.19
N PRO A 151 1.18 -18.76 -12.00
CA PRO A 151 1.44 -20.13 -11.58
C PRO A 151 0.79 -20.46 -10.23
N GLN A 152 0.78 -19.50 -9.30
CA GLN A 152 0.17 -19.63 -7.98
C GLN A 152 -0.69 -18.41 -7.63
N ALA A 153 -1.98 -18.45 -8.01
CA ALA A 153 -2.90 -17.33 -7.81
C ALA A 153 -3.32 -17.09 -6.36
N ALA A 154 -3.37 -18.11 -5.54
CA ALA A 154 -3.58 -18.02 -4.10
C ALA A 154 -2.90 -19.21 -3.43
N LYS A 155 -2.69 -19.15 -2.11
CA LYS A 155 -2.18 -20.32 -1.38
C LYS A 155 -3.14 -21.52 -1.46
N SER A 156 -4.43 -21.25 -1.61
CA SER A 156 -5.49 -22.23 -1.82
C SER A 156 -5.64 -22.72 -3.27
N ALA A 157 -4.97 -22.10 -4.25
CA ALA A 157 -5.13 -22.44 -5.67
C ALA A 157 -4.24 -23.61 -6.11
N SER A 158 -4.80 -24.55 -6.90
CA SER A 158 -4.06 -25.63 -7.54
C SER A 158 -3.91 -25.37 -9.05
N GLY A 159 -2.67 -25.25 -9.54
CA GLY A 159 -2.36 -25.01 -10.96
C GLY A 159 -2.44 -23.54 -11.36
N GLY A 160 -1.89 -23.23 -12.54
CA GLY A 160 -1.85 -21.86 -13.04
C GLY A 160 -3.21 -21.40 -13.56
N ILE A 161 -3.63 -20.19 -13.16
CA ILE A 161 -4.89 -19.58 -13.62
C ILE A 161 -4.65 -18.14 -14.06
N THR A 162 -5.43 -17.69 -15.04
CA THR A 162 -5.54 -16.26 -15.35
C THR A 162 -6.31 -15.59 -14.22
N THR A 163 -5.64 -14.69 -13.51
CA THR A 163 -6.20 -13.95 -12.39
C THR A 163 -6.64 -12.58 -12.87
N GLU A 164 -7.83 -12.17 -12.47
CA GLU A 164 -8.30 -10.80 -12.66
C GLU A 164 -7.91 -9.93 -11.46
N TYR A 165 -7.49 -8.71 -11.77
CA TYR A 165 -7.10 -7.69 -10.83
C TYR A 165 -7.83 -6.38 -11.08
N MET A 166 -8.01 -5.65 -9.98
CA MET A 166 -8.35 -4.24 -9.99
C MET A 166 -7.51 -3.54 -8.92
N TYR A 167 -6.87 -2.45 -9.29
CA TYR A 167 -6.08 -1.63 -8.37
C TYR A 167 -6.76 -0.30 -8.13
N ARG A 168 -6.58 0.22 -6.92
CA ARG A 168 -7.04 1.54 -6.49
C ARG A 168 -5.95 2.20 -5.65
N VAL A 169 -5.72 3.49 -5.87
CA VAL A 169 -4.89 4.36 -5.03
C VAL A 169 -5.79 5.40 -4.39
N PRO A 170 -6.23 5.20 -3.14
CA PRO A 170 -7.15 6.10 -2.46
C PRO A 170 -6.48 7.25 -1.69
N ALA A 171 -5.16 7.15 -1.48
CA ALA A 171 -4.36 8.13 -0.73
C ALA A 171 -2.91 8.04 -1.22
N PRO A 172 -2.07 9.09 -1.05
CA PRO A 172 -0.73 9.15 -1.65
C PRO A 172 0.21 8.04 -1.22
N THR A 173 -0.01 7.38 -0.09
CA THR A 173 0.87 6.32 0.39
C THR A 173 0.10 5.03 0.69
N CYS A 174 -1.05 4.82 0.03
CA CYS A 174 -1.88 3.64 0.17
C CYS A 174 -2.28 3.07 -1.18
N SER A 175 -2.30 1.75 -1.30
CA SER A 175 -2.89 1.04 -2.44
C SER A 175 -3.77 -0.11 -1.98
N VAL A 176 -4.78 -0.42 -2.80
CA VAL A 176 -5.74 -1.50 -2.60
C VAL A 176 -5.80 -2.31 -3.89
N LEU A 177 -5.59 -3.62 -3.74
CA LEU A 177 -5.70 -4.62 -4.79
C LEU A 177 -6.90 -5.51 -4.51
N TYR A 178 -7.77 -5.63 -5.50
CA TYR A 178 -8.84 -6.60 -5.57
C TYR A 178 -8.39 -7.72 -6.50
N LYS A 179 -8.33 -8.93 -5.97
CA LYS A 179 -7.84 -10.13 -6.67
C LYS A 179 -8.92 -11.19 -6.71
N THR A 180 -9.01 -11.90 -7.83
CA THR A 180 -9.96 -13.03 -7.97
C THR A 180 -9.89 -13.92 -6.73
N CYS A 181 -11.04 -14.21 -6.12
CA CYS A 181 -11.16 -15.10 -4.96
C CYS A 181 -11.53 -16.51 -5.43
N PRO A 182 -10.60 -17.49 -5.44
CA PRO A 182 -10.90 -18.83 -5.94
C PRO A 182 -12.03 -19.55 -5.16
N PRO A 183 -12.10 -19.46 -3.81
CA PRO A 183 -13.19 -20.05 -3.04
C PRO A 183 -14.57 -19.42 -3.30
N ARG A 184 -14.61 -18.14 -3.71
CA ARG A 184 -15.85 -17.39 -3.93
C ARG A 184 -15.74 -16.52 -5.20
N PRO A 185 -16.02 -17.08 -6.39
CA PRO A 185 -15.79 -16.39 -7.67
C PRO A 185 -16.56 -15.08 -7.90
N SER A 186 -17.63 -14.81 -7.13
CA SER A 186 -18.38 -13.55 -7.18
C SER A 186 -17.82 -12.46 -6.25
N GLU A 187 -16.77 -12.76 -5.51
CA GLU A 187 -16.16 -11.90 -4.50
C GLU A 187 -14.70 -11.61 -4.84
N TRP A 188 -14.17 -10.52 -4.31
CA TRP A 188 -12.75 -10.16 -4.42
C TRP A 188 -12.02 -10.49 -3.14
N ASP A 189 -10.85 -11.11 -3.20
CA ASP A 189 -9.87 -11.00 -2.12
C ASP A 189 -9.26 -9.61 -2.15
N VAL A 190 -9.09 -8.99 -0.98
CA VAL A 190 -8.52 -7.64 -0.88
C VAL A 190 -7.16 -7.71 -0.23
N ILE A 191 -6.16 -7.13 -0.90
CA ILE A 191 -4.78 -6.98 -0.41
C ILE A 191 -4.47 -5.50 -0.45
N THR A 192 -3.93 -4.95 0.63
CA THR A 192 -3.55 -3.55 0.71
C THR A 192 -2.10 -3.39 1.09
N LEU A 193 -1.56 -2.24 0.72
CA LEU A 193 -0.27 -1.79 1.16
C LEU A 193 -0.46 -0.38 1.72
N PHE A 194 -0.42 -0.28 3.05
CA PHE A 194 -0.49 1.01 3.75
C PHE A 194 0.93 1.43 4.15
N VAL A 195 1.40 2.57 3.66
CA VAL A 195 2.77 3.04 3.89
C VAL A 195 2.78 4.22 4.84
N GLN A 196 3.54 4.08 5.92
CA GLN A 196 3.90 5.13 6.84
C GLN A 196 5.21 5.79 6.38
N PRO A 197 5.19 7.06 5.95
CA PRO A 197 6.42 7.79 5.64
C PRO A 197 7.15 8.13 6.94
N LEU A 198 8.36 7.61 7.14
CA LEU A 198 9.22 7.96 8.29
C LEU A 198 10.16 9.11 7.92
N ALA A 199 10.71 9.07 6.71
CA ALA A 199 11.47 10.11 6.03
C ALA A 199 11.10 10.09 4.53
N GLU A 200 11.68 10.98 3.72
CA GLU A 200 11.44 11.00 2.28
C GLU A 200 11.97 9.75 1.55
N ASP A 201 12.94 9.05 2.15
CA ASP A 201 13.63 7.86 1.63
C ASP A 201 13.55 6.66 2.58
N LEU A 202 12.68 6.72 3.58
CA LEU A 202 12.49 5.66 4.58
C LEU A 202 11.01 5.54 4.94
N CYS A 203 10.48 4.33 4.83
CA CYS A 203 9.09 4.07 5.18
C CYS A 203 8.91 2.74 5.92
N ASP A 204 7.81 2.67 6.66
CA ASP A 204 7.25 1.43 7.18
C ASP A 204 6.08 1.02 6.31
N VAL A 205 6.14 -0.18 5.77
CA VAL A 205 5.07 -0.76 4.95
C VAL A 205 4.29 -1.76 5.78
N TRP A 206 2.97 -1.59 5.79
CA TRP A 206 2.01 -2.40 6.53
C TRP A 206 1.08 -3.13 5.55
N PRO A 207 1.45 -4.33 5.07
CA PRO A 207 0.55 -5.12 4.25
C PRO A 207 -0.61 -5.64 5.09
N TRP A 208 -1.81 -5.59 4.52
CA TRP A 208 -3.02 -6.06 5.18
C TRP A 208 -3.92 -6.76 4.17
N MET A 209 -4.64 -7.79 4.60
CA MET A 209 -5.51 -8.55 3.69
C MET A 209 -6.88 -8.82 4.32
N ALA A 210 -7.91 -8.82 3.48
CA ALA A 210 -9.25 -9.33 3.80
C ALA A 210 -9.61 -10.44 2.81
N LEU A 211 -9.54 -11.69 3.28
CA LEU A 211 -9.63 -12.87 2.43
C LEU A 211 -10.87 -13.71 2.78
N PHE A 212 -11.37 -14.46 1.80
CA PHE A 212 -12.22 -15.62 2.06
C PHE A 212 -11.36 -16.89 2.02
N ASP A 213 -10.70 -17.20 3.13
CA ASP A 213 -9.86 -18.39 3.29
C ASP A 213 -10.01 -18.95 4.72
N ASP A 214 -10.79 -20.03 4.81
CA ASP A 214 -11.14 -20.70 6.07
C ASP A 214 -10.14 -21.82 6.44
N ASP A 215 -9.31 -22.27 5.49
CA ASP A 215 -8.51 -23.49 5.63
C ASP A 215 -7.03 -23.21 5.91
N THR A 216 -6.47 -22.15 5.33
CA THR A 216 -5.03 -21.88 5.38
C THR A 216 -4.62 -21.36 6.77
N PRO A 217 -3.57 -21.89 7.43
CA PRO A 217 -3.11 -21.34 8.71
C PRO A 217 -2.72 -19.85 8.64
N MET A 218 -2.85 -19.10 9.74
CA MET A 218 -2.58 -17.65 9.72
C MET A 218 -1.12 -17.33 9.44
N THR A 219 -0.23 -18.10 10.06
CA THR A 219 1.21 -18.04 9.81
C THR A 219 1.53 -18.22 8.34
N ASP A 220 0.77 -19.08 7.66
CA ASP A 220 0.99 -19.47 6.29
C ASP A 220 0.58 -18.38 5.29
N LEU A 221 -0.48 -17.62 5.59
CA LEU A 221 -0.89 -16.43 4.84
C LEU A 221 0.10 -15.28 5.03
N ILE A 222 0.51 -15.03 6.29
CA ILE A 222 1.50 -13.99 6.62
C ILE A 222 2.82 -14.28 5.90
N HIS A 223 3.33 -15.51 6.00
CA HIS A 223 4.63 -15.88 5.43
C HIS A 223 4.63 -15.81 3.90
N PHE A 224 3.52 -16.17 3.24
CA PHE A 224 3.36 -16.02 1.80
C PHE A 224 3.47 -14.54 1.37
N GLN A 225 2.73 -13.65 2.03
CA GLN A 225 2.78 -12.23 1.70
C GLN A 225 4.15 -11.60 2.02
N GLN A 226 4.79 -11.99 3.13
CA GLN A 226 6.14 -11.53 3.46
C GLN A 226 7.19 -12.00 2.44
N THR A 227 7.05 -13.22 1.91
CA THR A 227 7.99 -13.76 0.90
C THR A 227 7.96 -12.91 -0.37
N ILE A 228 6.77 -12.60 -0.89
CA ILE A 228 6.58 -11.74 -2.06
C ILE A 228 7.19 -10.36 -1.78
N PHE A 229 6.81 -9.74 -0.67
CA PHE A 229 7.26 -8.38 -0.34
C PHE A 229 8.79 -8.27 -0.15
N LEU A 230 9.42 -9.30 0.41
CA LEU A 230 10.88 -9.30 0.60
C LEU A 230 11.65 -9.44 -0.72
N GLN A 231 11.05 -10.02 -1.77
CA GLN A 231 11.63 -10.01 -3.12
C GLN A 231 11.66 -8.57 -3.68
N ASP A 232 10.55 -7.85 -3.56
CA ASP A 232 10.43 -6.44 -3.97
C ASP A 232 11.38 -5.51 -3.22
N ARG A 233 11.59 -5.75 -1.92
CA ARG A 233 12.43 -4.91 -1.06
C ARG A 233 13.82 -4.68 -1.66
N SER A 234 14.40 -5.72 -2.25
CA SER A 234 15.73 -5.63 -2.88
C SER A 234 15.75 -4.65 -4.05
N ILE A 235 14.70 -4.61 -4.86
CA ILE A 235 14.56 -3.67 -5.98
C ILE A 235 14.31 -2.26 -5.44
N LEU A 236 13.37 -2.11 -4.51
CA LEU A 236 13.00 -0.83 -3.91
C LEU A 236 14.19 -0.10 -3.27
N GLU A 237 15.02 -0.80 -2.50
CA GLU A 237 16.19 -0.20 -1.82
C GLU A 237 17.36 0.13 -2.77
N ASN A 238 17.30 -0.30 -4.04
CA ASN A 238 18.35 -0.07 -5.03
C ASN A 238 17.92 0.84 -6.20
N GLN A 239 16.69 1.37 -6.20
CA GLN A 239 16.26 2.33 -7.20
C GLN A 239 17.01 3.67 -7.04
N ILE A 240 17.60 4.16 -8.12
CA ILE A 240 18.31 5.45 -8.19
C ILE A 240 17.66 6.29 -9.30
N PRO A 241 17.20 7.52 -9.02
CA PRO A 241 17.20 8.18 -7.71
C PRO A 241 16.20 7.56 -6.71
N THR A 242 16.52 7.68 -5.41
CA THR A 242 15.72 7.09 -4.31
C THR A 242 14.34 7.71 -4.15
N LEU A 243 14.21 9.01 -4.44
CA LEU A 243 12.91 9.69 -4.46
C LEU A 243 12.18 9.44 -5.77
N LEU A 244 10.85 9.44 -5.77
CA LEU A 244 10.05 9.14 -6.96
C LEU A 244 10.09 10.31 -7.96
N PRO A 245 10.66 10.16 -9.18
CA PRO A 245 10.65 11.22 -10.17
C PRO A 245 9.24 11.47 -10.70
N LEU A 246 8.72 12.66 -10.47
CA LEU A 246 7.41 13.03 -11.01
C LEU A 246 7.51 13.65 -12.41
N ASP A 247 8.69 14.13 -12.82
CA ASP A 247 8.94 14.62 -14.18
C ASP A 247 8.89 13.49 -15.21
N PRO A 248 7.98 13.53 -16.21
CA PRO A 248 7.91 12.53 -17.25
C PRO A 248 9.18 12.40 -18.10
N GLY A 249 10.08 13.40 -18.09
CA GLY A 249 11.34 13.34 -18.83
C GLY A 249 12.44 12.51 -18.17
N MET A 250 12.28 12.13 -16.89
CA MET A 250 13.32 11.46 -16.11
C MET A 250 13.34 9.93 -16.26
N GLU A 251 12.21 9.33 -16.61
CA GLU A 251 12.05 7.88 -16.79
C GLU A 251 11.24 7.59 -18.07
N ILE A 252 11.41 6.41 -18.65
CA ILE A 252 10.78 6.04 -19.93
C ILE A 252 9.64 5.05 -19.68
N PRO A 253 8.37 5.50 -19.60
CA PRO A 253 7.25 4.60 -19.43
C PRO A 253 6.91 3.86 -20.73
N THR A 254 6.45 2.63 -20.57
CA THR A 254 5.88 1.78 -21.60
C THR A 254 4.36 1.65 -21.42
N ARG A 255 3.70 0.86 -22.28
CA ARG A 255 2.26 0.60 -22.16
C ARG A 255 1.91 -0.19 -20.89
N ALA A 256 2.84 -0.95 -20.33
CA ALA A 256 2.59 -1.68 -19.08
C ALA A 256 2.48 -0.74 -17.87
N ASP A 257 3.02 0.48 -17.97
CA ASP A 257 3.19 1.43 -16.86
C ASP A 257 2.04 2.43 -16.72
N LEU A 258 0.88 2.17 -17.34
CA LEU A 258 -0.25 3.11 -17.35
C LEU A 258 -0.70 3.50 -15.94
N THR A 259 -0.74 2.55 -14.99
CA THR A 259 -1.12 2.84 -13.59
C THR A 259 -0.10 3.76 -12.93
N SER A 260 1.20 3.46 -13.06
CA SER A 260 2.29 4.26 -12.50
C SER A 260 2.28 5.69 -13.06
N VAL A 261 2.05 5.84 -14.37
CA VAL A 261 1.91 7.16 -15.01
C VAL A 261 0.70 7.93 -14.48
N ALA A 262 -0.45 7.27 -14.32
CA ALA A 262 -1.65 7.92 -13.76
C ALA A 262 -1.45 8.32 -12.29
N TYR A 263 -0.81 7.46 -11.50
CA TYR A 263 -0.45 7.74 -10.11
C TYR A 263 0.46 8.97 -9.98
N ARG A 264 1.54 9.06 -10.76
CA ARG A 264 2.41 10.25 -10.77
C ARG A 264 1.69 11.53 -11.18
N ARG A 265 0.77 11.45 -12.16
CA ARG A 265 -0.06 12.60 -12.55
C ARG A 265 -0.99 13.02 -11.41
N TRP A 266 -1.60 12.05 -10.73
CA TRP A 266 -2.48 12.31 -9.60
C TRP A 266 -1.75 12.93 -8.41
N LEU A 267 -0.55 12.43 -8.06
CA LEU A 267 0.32 13.03 -7.05
C LEU A 267 0.66 14.50 -7.36
N LYS A 268 1.02 14.78 -8.63
CA LYS A 268 1.30 16.15 -9.09
C LYS A 268 0.11 17.09 -8.94
N ARG A 269 -1.10 16.63 -9.31
CA ARG A 269 -2.34 17.44 -9.21
C ARG A 269 -2.61 17.88 -7.78
N HIS A 270 -2.31 17.03 -6.81
CA HIS A 270 -2.52 17.28 -5.38
C HIS A 270 -1.34 17.96 -4.68
N ASN A 271 -0.23 18.19 -5.40
CA ASN A 271 1.01 18.67 -4.80
C ASN A 271 1.49 17.75 -3.65
N TYR A 272 1.35 16.43 -3.83
CA TYR A 272 1.91 15.43 -2.95
C TYR A 272 3.38 15.20 -3.29
N THR A 273 4.25 15.88 -2.55
CA THR A 273 5.68 16.01 -2.89
C THR A 273 6.64 15.37 -1.89
N TYR A 274 6.16 14.93 -0.72
CA TYR A 274 7.02 14.31 0.29
C TYR A 274 7.47 12.92 -0.20
N GLY A 275 8.78 12.73 -0.37
CA GLY A 275 9.34 11.53 -0.98
C GLY A 275 9.34 11.54 -2.52
N ALA A 276 8.99 12.66 -3.14
CA ALA A 276 9.04 12.85 -4.58
C ALA A 276 10.29 13.66 -4.98
N GLN A 277 10.84 13.34 -6.15
CA GLN A 277 11.80 14.21 -6.82
C GLN A 277 11.05 15.11 -7.81
N LEU A 278 11.03 16.40 -7.48
CA LEU A 278 10.70 17.46 -8.43
C LEU A 278 11.99 17.86 -9.18
N VAL A 279 11.88 18.30 -10.42
CA VAL A 279 13.04 18.71 -11.22
C VAL A 279 13.90 19.70 -10.44
N ALA A 280 15.21 19.51 -10.45
CA ALA A 280 16.15 20.54 -10.02
C ALA A 280 15.96 21.79 -10.88
N GLN A 281 15.72 22.95 -10.26
CA GLN A 281 15.81 24.24 -10.95
C GLN A 281 17.22 24.46 -11.51
#